data_AF-A0A1V2QHH4-F1
#
_entry.id   AF-A0A1V2QHH4-F1
#
_cell.length_a   1.000
_cell.length_b   1.000
_cell.length_c   1.000
_cell.angle_alpha   90.00
_cell.angle_beta   90.00
_cell.angle_gamma   90.00
#
_symmetry.space_group_name_H-M   'P 1'
#
loop_
_entity.id
_entity.type
_entity.pdbx_description
1 polymer ?
#
loop_
_entity_poly.entity_id
_entity_poly.type
_entity_poly.pdbx_seq_one_letter_code
_entity_poly.pdbx_strand_id
1 'polypeptide(L)' 'MGLFIAFEVVGIIGMVQGFGSALVTQVWGGNWALMRWALEWQPVAGIAIGVLGLVIASIGWSGQKRIKSSRR' A
#
# COMPACT_ATOMS: atom_id res chain seq x y z
N MET A 1 20.36 3.09 2.38
CA MET A 1 19.30 4.01 2.84
C MET A 1 18.25 4.25 1.77
N GLY A 2 18.62 4.66 0.54
CA GLY A 2 17.66 4.97 -0.53
C GLY A 2 16.64 3.86 -0.86
N LEU A 3 17.06 2.60 -0.95
CA LEU A 3 16.17 1.47 -1.27
C LEU A 3 15.04 1.27 -0.24
N PHE A 4 15.35 1.41 1.06
CA PHE A 4 14.36 1.23 2.12
C PHE A 4 13.37 2.40 2.22
N ILE A 5 13.80 3.60 1.83
CA ILE A 5 12.91 4.76 1.66
C ILE A 5 11.96 4.51 0.48
N ALA A 6 12.48 3.98 -0.63
CA ALA A 6 11.65 3.65 -1.78
C ALA A 6 10.59 2.58 -1.43
N PHE A 7 10.95 1.53 -0.69
CA PHE A 7 9.99 0.54 -0.21
C PHE A 7 8.94 1.14 0.73
N GLU A 8 9.33 2.00 1.65
CA GLU A 8 8.37 2.68 2.53
C GLU A 8 7.35 3.50 1.74
N VAL A 9 7.82 4.33 0.80
CA VAL A 9 6.96 5.17 -0.03
C VAL A 9 6.05 4.35 -0.94
N VAL A 10 6.59 3.35 -1.64
CA VAL A 10 5.79 2.46 -2.52
C VAL A 10 4.77 1.68 -1.70
N GLY A 11 5.16 1.21 -0.51
CA GLY A 11 4.26 0.51 0.41
C GLY A 11 3.11 1.40 0.88
N ILE A 12 3.39 2.65 1.27
CA ILE A 12 2.35 3.61 1.67
C ILE A 12 1.41 3.93 0.51
N ILE A 13 1.94 4.16 -0.70
CA ILE A 13 1.11 4.42 -1.88
C ILE A 13 0.22 3.21 -2.16
N GLY A 14 0.77 2.00 -2.16
CA GLY A 14 0.00 0.76 -2.33
C GLY A 14 -1.07 0.58 -1.26
N MET A 15 -0.75 0.91 -0.01
CA MET A 15 -1.67 0.84 1.12
C MET A 15 -2.86 1.79 0.93
N VAL A 16 -2.58 3.07 0.64
CA VAL A 16 -3.59 4.11 0.47
C VAL A 16 -4.47 3.82 -0.76
N GLN A 17 -3.88 3.39 -1.87
CA GLN A 17 -4.63 3.05 -3.08
C GLN A 17 -5.47 1.78 -2.88
N GLY A 18 -4.91 0.75 -2.26
CA GLY A 18 -5.60 -0.50 -1.97
C GLY A 18 -6.80 -0.31 -1.05
N PHE A 19 -6.58 0.18 0.17
CA PHE A 19 -7.66 0.39 1.13
C PHE A 19 -8.60 1.54 0.72
N GLY A 20 -8.05 2.62 0.18
CA GLY A 20 -8.85 3.75 -0.31
C GLY A 20 -9.81 3.32 -1.42
N SER A 21 -9.35 2.49 -2.36
CA SER A 21 -10.25 1.95 -3.40
C SER A 21 -11.33 1.04 -2.83
N ALA A 22 -11.01 0.17 -1.87
CA ALA A 22 -11.98 -0.73 -1.25
C ALA A 22 -13.08 0.06 -0.51
N LEU A 23 -12.68 1.09 0.24
CA LEU A 23 -13.60 2.00 0.93
C LEU A 23 -14.48 2.76 -0.07
N VAL A 24 -13.90 3.34 -1.12
CA VAL A 24 -14.70 4.12 -2.08
C VAL A 24 -15.62 3.22 -2.90
N THR A 25 -15.24 1.99 -3.21
CA THR A 25 -16.17 1.04 -3.86
C THR A 25 -17.35 0.70 -2.96
N GLN A 26 -17.13 0.51 -1.66
CA GLN A 26 -18.23 0.26 -0.72
C GLN A 26 -19.10 1.49 -0.46
N VAL A 27 -18.52 2.69 -0.41
CA VAL A 27 -19.23 3.91 -0.01
C VAL A 27 -19.84 4.67 -1.20
N TRP A 28 -19.19 4.70 -2.37
CA TRP A 28 -19.60 5.49 -3.55
C TRP A 28 -19.91 4.67 -4.81
N GLY A 29 -19.95 3.34 -4.73
CA GLY A 29 -20.46 2.51 -5.85
C GLY A 29 -19.53 2.41 -7.07
N GLY A 30 -18.22 2.62 -6.90
CA GLY A 30 -17.21 2.10 -7.85
C GLY A 30 -16.72 3.02 -8.96
N ASN A 31 -16.90 4.34 -8.87
CA ASN A 31 -16.48 5.26 -9.95
C ASN A 31 -14.99 5.70 -9.87
N TRP A 32 -14.05 4.76 -9.75
CA TRP A 32 -12.61 5.04 -9.86
C TRP A 32 -12.02 4.44 -11.16
N ALA A 33 -11.63 5.31 -12.08
CA ALA A 33 -11.12 4.95 -13.41
C ALA A 33 -9.86 4.06 -13.38
N LEU A 34 -9.03 4.16 -12.33
CA LEU A 34 -7.77 3.41 -12.19
C LEU A 34 -7.95 1.93 -11.81
N MET A 35 -9.07 1.55 -11.19
CA MET A 35 -9.33 0.17 -10.75
C MET A 35 -10.59 -0.43 -11.37
N ARG A 36 -11.07 0.16 -12.48
CA ARG A 36 -12.25 -0.33 -13.21
C ARG A 36 -12.10 -1.78 -13.67
N TRP A 37 -10.88 -2.23 -13.93
CA TRP A 37 -10.56 -3.62 -14.31
C TRP A 37 -10.69 -4.61 -13.14
N ALA A 38 -10.71 -4.13 -11.90
CA ALA A 38 -10.79 -4.93 -10.68
C ALA A 38 -12.19 -4.91 -10.03
N LEU A 39 -13.17 -4.22 -10.62
CA LEU A 39 -14.53 -4.06 -10.07
C LEU A 39 -15.22 -5.39 -9.76
N GLU A 40 -15.00 -6.43 -10.57
CA GLU A 40 -15.57 -7.78 -10.35
C GLU A 40 -15.00 -8.47 -9.09
N TRP A 41 -13.78 -8.09 -8.67
CA TRP A 41 -13.06 -8.65 -7.52
C TRP A 41 -12.93 -7.66 -6.36
N GLN A 42 -13.49 -6.47 -6.52
CA GLN A 42 -13.54 -5.44 -5.48
C GLN A 42 -14.72 -5.77 -4.55
N PRO A 43 -14.54 -5.73 -3.22
CA PRO A 43 -13.49 -5.03 -2.45
C PRO A 43 -12.24 -5.86 -2.12
N VAL A 44 -12.25 -7.18 -2.37
CA VAL A 44 -11.22 -8.12 -1.91
C VAL A 44 -9.83 -7.79 -2.48
N ALA A 45 -9.76 -7.45 -3.78
CA ALA A 45 -8.51 -7.05 -4.42
C ALA A 45 -7.91 -5.76 -3.82
N GLY A 46 -8.74 -4.79 -3.47
CA GLY A 46 -8.31 -3.54 -2.82
C GLY A 46 -7.72 -3.79 -1.44
N ILE A 47 -8.36 -4.66 -0.64
CA ILE A 47 -7.84 -5.08 0.67
C ILE A 47 -6.50 -5.82 0.50
N ALA A 48 -6.40 -6.74 -0.45
CA ALA A 48 -5.16 -7.49 -0.70
C ALA A 48 -3.98 -6.57 -1.07
N ILE A 49 -4.20 -5.61 -1.97
CA ILE A 49 -3.20 -4.60 -2.35
C ILE A 49 -2.87 -3.70 -1.15
N GLY A 50 -3.88 -3.34 -0.35
CA GLY A 50 -3.70 -2.54 0.86
C GLY A 50 -2.78 -3.21 1.87
N VAL A 51 -3.02 -4.52 2.12
CA VAL A 51 -2.21 -5.35 3.02
C VAL A 51 -0.78 -5.53 2.48
N LEU A 52 -0.63 -5.79 1.18
CA LEU A 52 0.70 -5.88 0.55
C LEU A 52 1.48 -4.57 0.69
N GLY A 53 0.83 -3.43 0.46
CA GLY A 53 1.42 -2.12 0.67
C GLY A 53 1.90 -1.93 2.11
N LEU A 54 1.09 -2.34 3.09
CA LEU A 54 1.43 -2.26 4.52
C LEU A 54 2.64 -3.14 4.90
N VAL A 55 2.73 -4.34 4.32
CA VAL A 55 3.90 -5.23 4.49
C VAL A 55 5.16 -4.59 3.92
N ILE A 56 5.10 -4.08 2.69
CA ILE A 56 6.24 -3.44 2.02
C ILE A 56 6.68 -2.18 2.80
N ALA A 57 5.73 -1.38 3.28
CA ALA A 57 6.01 -0.21 4.10
C ALA A 57 6.72 -0.59 5.41
N SER A 58 6.26 -1.66 6.06
CA SER A 58 6.85 -2.18 7.30
C SER A 58 8.29 -2.67 7.09
N ILE A 59 8.57 -3.31 5.94
CA ILE A 59 9.93 -3.74 5.56
C ILE A 59 10.83 -2.51 5.34
N GLY A 60 10.34 -1.50 4.63
CA GLY A 60 11.05 -0.23 4.42
C GLY A 60 11.43 0.43 5.75
N TRP A 61 10.47 0.59 6.66
CA TRP A 61 10.71 1.20 7.96
C TRP A 61 11.69 0.39 8.82
N SER A 62 11.49 -0.94 8.92
CA SER A 62 12.37 -1.81 9.70
C SER A 62 13.82 -1.78 9.20
N GLY A 63 14.00 -1.79 7.87
CA GLY A 63 15.32 -1.68 7.26
C GLY A 63 16.01 -0.34 7.53
N GLN A 64 15.26 0.77 7.51
CA GLN A 64 15.81 2.09 7.89
C GLN A 64 16.22 2.14 9.37
N LYS A 65 15.41 1.59 10.27
CA LYS A 65 15.72 1.51 11.71
C LYS A 65 17.01 0.74 11.96
N ARG A 66 17.20 -0.41 11.32
CA ARG A 66 18.44 -1.21 11.43
C ARG A 66 19.67 -0.43 10.95
N ILE A 67 19.57 0.26 9.82
CA ILE A 67 20.70 1.06 9.28
C ILE A 67 21.03 2.24 10.20
N LYS A 68 20.03 2.92 10.77
CA LYS A 68 20.26 3.99 11.75
C LYS A 68 20.92 3.45 13.03
N SER A 69 20.53 2.26 13.48
CA SER A 69 21.09 1.64 14.69
C SER A 69 22.53 1.18 14.52
N SER A 70 22.96 0.73 13.34
CA SER A 70 24.34 0.27 13.12
C SER A 70 25.36 1.39 12.89
N ARG A 71 24.90 2.65 12.82
CA ARG A 71 25.74 3.85 12.63
C ARG A 71 25.99 4.62 13.94
N ARG A 72 25.43 4.16 15.06
CA ARG A 72 25.74 4.63 16.41
C ARG A 72 26.76 3.71 17.04
#